data_AF-A0A2W1MFW2-F1
#
_entry.id   AF-A0A2W1MFW2-F1
#
_cell.length_a   1.000
_cell.length_b   1.000
_cell.length_c   1.000
_cell.angle_alpha   90.00
_cell.angle_beta   90.00
_cell.angle_gamma   90.00
#
_symmetry.space_group_name_H-M   'P 1'
#
loop_
_entity.id
_entity.type
_entity.pdbx_description
1 polymer ?
#
loop_
_entity_poly.entity_id
_entity_poly.type
_entity_poly.pdbx_seq_one_letter_code
_entity_poly.pdbx_strand_id
1 'polypeptide(L)'
;GKQVGGADVPRLIYVRWQSLVEPQTYEAYIVIPEATRRAMVKSEMGYCAARGLWRESYRNMLTVGLAPGGIAKVWLMGGCLSAIDVARVQGSVVKLGPDGGRSGGQYALPLEPASKAYIEKYGVPYGSW
;
A
#
# COMPACT_ATOMS: atom_id res chain seq x y z
N GLY A 1 -9.36 10.79 4.52
CA GLY A 1 -9.27 10.81 3.05
C GLY A 1 -10.40 11.65 2.48
N LYS A 2 -10.28 12.13 1.24
CA LYS A 2 -11.37 12.82 0.53
C LYS A 2 -12.08 11.80 -0.37
N GLN A 3 -13.41 11.72 -0.28
CA GLN A 3 -14.19 10.88 -1.19
C GLN A 3 -14.23 11.54 -2.58
N VAL A 4 -13.83 10.77 -3.60
CA VAL A 4 -13.90 11.18 -5.01
C VAL A 4 -14.86 10.22 -5.70
N GLY A 5 -15.94 10.74 -6.26
CA GLY A 5 -16.93 9.97 -7.03
C GLY A 5 -16.86 10.30 -8.51
N GLY A 6 -17.29 9.35 -9.36
CA GLY A 6 -17.36 9.54 -10.82
C GLY A 6 -16.01 9.50 -11.56
N ALA A 7 -14.90 9.26 -10.86
CA ALA A 7 -13.60 9.04 -11.48
C ALA A 7 -13.49 7.59 -12.01
N ASP A 8 -12.77 7.44 -13.12
CA ASP A 8 -12.41 6.12 -13.67
C ASP A 8 -11.34 5.42 -12.79
N VAL A 9 -11.13 4.12 -13.01
CA VAL A 9 -10.12 3.34 -12.30
C VAL A 9 -8.71 3.93 -12.49
N PRO A 10 -7.88 3.94 -11.44
CA PRO A 10 -6.61 4.67 -11.47
C PRO A 10 -5.62 4.05 -12.45
N ARG A 11 -4.97 4.89 -13.27
CA ARG A 11 -3.81 4.50 -14.10
C ARG A 11 -2.49 4.56 -13.34
N LEU A 12 -2.39 5.46 -12.38
CA LEU A 12 -1.18 5.77 -11.63
C LEU A 12 -1.56 6.14 -10.20
N ILE A 13 -0.83 5.60 -9.24
CA ILE A 13 -0.88 6.02 -7.85
C ILE A 13 0.48 6.60 -7.50
N TYR A 14 0.48 7.84 -7.02
CA TYR A 14 1.64 8.42 -6.37
C TYR A 14 1.44 8.30 -4.86
N VAL A 15 2.44 7.76 -4.18
CA VAL A 15 2.43 7.62 -2.73
C VAL A 15 3.74 8.14 -2.16
N ARG A 16 3.64 8.86 -1.06
CA ARG A 16 4.76 9.34 -0.27
C ARG A 16 4.51 9.01 1.19
N TRP A 17 5.49 8.42 1.86
CA TRP A 17 5.32 7.92 3.22
C TRP A 17 6.58 8.05 4.05
N GLN A 18 6.39 8.18 5.36
CA GLN A 18 7.46 8.16 6.33
C GLN A 18 7.71 6.73 6.78
N SER A 19 8.97 6.31 6.83
CA SER A 19 9.37 5.17 7.64
C SER A 19 9.58 5.65 9.07
N LEU A 20 9.06 4.91 10.05
CA LEU A 20 9.27 5.20 11.47
C LEU A 20 10.53 4.53 12.00
N VAL A 21 10.91 3.40 11.39
CA VAL A 21 12.10 2.64 11.78
C VAL A 21 13.36 3.23 11.17
N GLU A 22 13.25 3.73 9.95
CA GLU A 22 14.28 4.50 9.29
C GLU A 22 13.75 5.93 9.22
N PRO A 23 14.37 6.93 9.86
CA PRO A 23 13.86 8.31 9.85
C PRO A 23 14.09 8.94 8.47
N GLN A 24 13.36 8.42 7.47
CA GLN A 24 13.42 8.74 6.06
C GLN A 24 12.00 8.79 5.50
N THR A 25 11.79 9.69 4.55
CA THR A 25 10.58 9.74 3.75
C THR A 25 10.86 9.11 2.39
N TYR A 26 9.99 8.21 1.96
CA TYR A 26 10.04 7.58 0.64
C TYR A 26 8.91 8.08 -0.24
N GLU A 27 9.13 8.03 -1.55
CA GLU A 27 8.08 8.23 -2.55
C GLU A 27 8.15 7.15 -3.64
N ALA A 28 7.00 6.84 -4.22
CA ALA A 28 6.90 5.90 -5.33
C ALA A 28 5.78 6.28 -6.29
N TYR A 29 6.03 6.01 -7.56
CA TYR A 29 5.04 6.05 -8.64
C TYR A 29 4.68 4.61 -9.01
N ILE A 30 3.40 4.28 -8.82
CA ILE A 30 2.87 2.93 -9.04
C ILE A 30 1.98 3.00 -10.27
N VAL A 31 2.48 2.49 -11.39
CA VAL A 31 1.68 2.33 -12.61
C VAL A 31 0.75 1.13 -12.43
N ILE A 32 -0.54 1.31 -12.68
CA ILE A 32 -1.53 0.24 -12.64
C ILE A 32 -1.67 -0.34 -14.04
N PRO A 33 -1.28 -1.60 -14.27
CA PRO A 33 -1.36 -2.23 -15.58
C PRO A 33 -2.80 -2.22 -16.13
N GLU A 34 -2.93 -2.16 -17.45
CA GLU A 34 -4.25 -2.21 -18.09
C GLU A 34 -5.02 -3.50 -17.75
N ALA A 35 -4.32 -4.64 -17.66
CA ALA A 35 -4.93 -5.90 -17.23
C ALA A 35 -5.57 -5.78 -15.83
N THR A 36 -4.88 -5.12 -14.89
CA THR A 36 -5.42 -4.86 -13.55
C THR A 36 -6.65 -3.98 -13.61
N ARG A 37 -6.62 -2.89 -14.39
CA ARG A 37 -7.78 -2.00 -14.57
C ARG A 37 -8.99 -2.71 -15.19
N ARG A 38 -8.76 -3.56 -16.20
CA ARG A 38 -9.80 -4.41 -16.79
C ARG A 38 -10.37 -5.40 -15.76
N ALA A 39 -9.53 -5.97 -14.90
CA ALA A 39 -9.97 -6.85 -13.83
C ALA A 39 -10.80 -6.13 -12.74
N MET A 40 -10.57 -4.83 -12.50
CA MET A 40 -11.35 -4.04 -11.53
C MET A 40 -12.80 -3.83 -11.96
N VAL A 41 -13.06 -3.75 -13.27
CA VAL A 41 -14.40 -3.50 -13.84
C VAL A 41 -15.10 -4.77 -14.31
N LYS A 42 -14.42 -5.92 -14.26
CA LYS A 42 -14.99 -7.21 -14.60
C LYS A 42 -15.55 -7.89 -13.36
N SER A 43 -16.78 -8.36 -13.45
CA SER A 43 -17.37 -9.18 -12.41
C SER A 43 -16.95 -10.64 -12.51
N GLU A 44 -16.84 -11.29 -11.35
CA GLU A 44 -16.49 -12.71 -11.22
C GLU A 44 -17.36 -13.36 -10.14
N MET A 45 -17.73 -14.63 -10.33
CA MET A 45 -18.36 -15.42 -9.26
C MET A 45 -17.31 -15.78 -8.21
N GLY A 46 -17.55 -15.41 -6.96
CA GLY A 46 -16.67 -15.69 -5.83
C GLY A 46 -17.43 -16.30 -4.66
N TYR A 47 -16.75 -17.16 -3.89
CA TYR A 47 -17.28 -17.70 -2.64
C TYR A 47 -16.99 -16.75 -1.48
N CYS A 48 -18.05 -16.24 -0.86
CA CYS A 48 -17.95 -15.35 0.29
C CYS A 48 -17.98 -16.16 1.58
N ALA A 49 -16.81 -16.57 2.10
CA ALA A 49 -16.71 -17.39 3.31
C ALA A 49 -17.45 -16.77 4.51
N ALA A 50 -17.35 -15.45 4.69
CA ALA A 50 -18.06 -14.72 5.77
C ALA A 50 -19.60 -14.79 5.69
N ARG A 51 -20.15 -15.18 4.54
CA ARG A 51 -21.60 -15.32 4.30
C ARG A 51 -22.02 -16.73 3.89
N GLY A 52 -21.08 -17.66 3.73
CA GLY A 52 -21.36 -19.04 3.32
C GLY A 52 -21.98 -19.21 1.93
N LEU A 53 -21.85 -18.24 1.01
CA LEU A 53 -22.56 -18.26 -0.28
C LEU A 53 -21.68 -17.87 -1.47
N TRP A 54 -22.08 -18.32 -2.66
CA TRP A 54 -21.55 -17.87 -3.94
C TRP A 54 -22.31 -16.66 -4.44
N ARG A 55 -21.59 -15.63 -4.88
CA ARG A 55 -22.20 -14.47 -5.54
C ARG A 55 -21.22 -13.80 -6.49
N GLU A 56 -21.78 -12.96 -7.34
CA GLU A 56 -21.00 -12.03 -8.14
C GLU A 56 -20.24 -11.04 -7.23
N SER A 57 -18.98 -10.79 -7.57
CA SER A 57 -18.10 -9.89 -6.85
C SER A 57 -17.16 -9.19 -7.83
N TYR A 58 -16.59 -8.08 -7.37
CA TYR A 58 -15.63 -7.28 -8.12
C TYR A 58 -14.34 -7.17 -7.34
N ARG A 59 -13.26 -6.99 -8.09
CA ARG A 59 -11.94 -6.68 -7.55
C ARG A 59 -11.82 -5.18 -7.37
N ASN A 60 -12.53 -4.65 -6.38
CA ASN A 60 -12.71 -3.21 -6.18
C ASN A 60 -11.82 -2.62 -5.05
N MET A 61 -10.90 -3.42 -4.51
CA MET A 61 -9.99 -2.98 -3.44
C MET A 61 -8.54 -3.07 -3.93
N LEU A 62 -8.01 -1.95 -4.41
CA LEU A 62 -6.59 -1.84 -4.74
C LEU A 62 -5.82 -1.41 -3.49
N THR A 63 -4.99 -2.29 -2.96
CA THR A 63 -4.28 -2.08 -1.69
C THR A 63 -2.81 -1.83 -1.95
N VAL A 64 -2.26 -0.83 -1.27
CA VAL A 64 -0.83 -0.46 -1.31
C VAL A 64 -0.25 -0.69 0.08
N GLY A 65 0.60 -1.71 0.22
CA GLY A 65 1.41 -1.94 1.41
C GLY A 65 2.72 -1.16 1.30
N LEU A 66 3.06 -0.42 2.35
CA LEU A 66 4.26 0.42 2.42
C LEU A 66 5.17 -0.13 3.51
N ALA A 67 6.41 -0.48 3.14
CA ALA A 67 7.38 -1.05 4.04
C ALA A 67 8.56 -0.09 4.29
N PRO A 68 9.32 -0.30 5.39
CA PRO A 68 10.68 0.19 5.50
C PRO A 68 11.55 -0.26 4.30
N GLY A 69 12.71 0.36 4.10
CA GLY A 69 13.58 0.08 2.94
C GLY A 69 13.00 0.59 1.61
N GLY A 70 11.92 1.36 1.67
CA GLY A 70 11.32 2.01 0.51
C GLY A 70 10.52 1.07 -0.41
N ILE A 71 10.05 -0.09 0.05
CA ILE A 71 9.23 -0.96 -0.81
C ILE A 71 7.75 -0.63 -0.72
N ALA A 72 7.10 -0.50 -1.87
CA ALA A 72 5.65 -0.51 -2.01
C ALA A 72 5.20 -1.79 -2.74
N LYS A 73 4.38 -2.62 -2.09
CA LYS A 73 3.73 -3.78 -2.71
C LYS A 73 2.26 -3.47 -2.96
N VAL A 74 1.75 -3.86 -4.11
CA VAL A 74 0.38 -3.58 -4.54
C VAL A 74 -0.30 -4.87 -4.92
N TRP A 75 -1.50 -5.05 -4.40
CA TRP A 75 -2.34 -6.19 -4.72
C TRP A 75 -3.79 -5.74 -4.87
N LEU A 76 -4.52 -6.45 -5.71
CA LEU A 76 -5.90 -6.19 -6.02
C LEU A 76 -6.77 -7.27 -5.36
N MET A 77 -7.69 -6.84 -4.50
CA MET A 77 -8.60 -7.72 -3.77
C MET A 77 -10.06 -7.46 -4.17
N GLY A 78 -10.89 -8.45 -3.90
CA GLY A 78 -12.34 -8.31 -3.85
C GLY A 78 -12.86 -8.97 -2.59
N GLY A 79 -14.00 -8.53 -2.07
CA GLY A 79 -14.51 -9.02 -0.78
C GLY A 79 -14.78 -10.54 -0.74
N CYS A 80 -14.89 -11.20 -1.90
CA CYS A 80 -15.09 -12.65 -2.02
C CYS A 80 -14.16 -13.30 -3.05
N LEU A 81 -13.11 -12.58 -3.47
CA LEU A 81 -12.21 -13.02 -4.53
C LEU A 81 -10.77 -13.01 -4.01
N SER A 82 -9.98 -14.03 -4.36
CA SER A 82 -8.57 -14.16 -3.99
C SER A 82 -7.74 -12.97 -4.48
N ALA A 83 -6.74 -12.52 -3.71
CA ALA A 83 -5.92 -11.38 -4.12
C ALA A 83 -5.09 -11.68 -5.39
N ILE A 84 -4.86 -10.65 -6.21
CA ILE A 84 -3.94 -10.68 -7.35
C ILE A 84 -2.78 -9.74 -7.03
N ASP A 85 -1.55 -10.24 -7.07
CA ASP A 85 -0.37 -9.38 -6.99
C ASP A 85 -0.28 -8.51 -8.25
N VAL A 86 -0.13 -7.20 -8.06
CA VAL A 86 -0.14 -6.21 -9.15
C VAL A 86 1.26 -5.69 -9.42
N ALA A 87 1.95 -5.23 -8.37
CA ALA A 87 3.26 -4.62 -8.51
C ALA A 87 4.06 -4.70 -7.21
N ARG A 88 5.38 -4.73 -7.37
CA ARG A 88 6.35 -4.44 -6.32
C ARG A 88 7.26 -3.34 -6.85
N VAL A 89 7.33 -2.23 -6.12
CA VAL A 89 8.07 -1.04 -6.56
C VAL A 89 9.07 -0.64 -5.48
N GLN A 90 10.30 -0.34 -5.91
CA GLN A 90 11.29 0.33 -5.08
C GLN A 90 11.04 1.84 -5.16
N GLY A 91 10.66 2.42 -4.03
CA GLY A 91 10.57 3.86 -3.83
C GLY A 91 11.94 4.49 -3.63
N SER A 92 11.99 5.79 -3.91
CA SER A 92 13.17 6.64 -3.72
C SER A 92 13.06 7.42 -2.42
N VAL A 93 14.20 7.66 -1.77
CA VAL A 93 14.28 8.58 -0.63
C VAL A 93 14.01 10.00 -1.13
N VAL A 94 13.07 10.68 -0.48
CA VAL A 94 12.73 12.07 -0.78
C VAL A 94 13.82 12.98 -0.24
N LYS A 95 14.54 13.63 -1.15
CA LYS A 95 15.64 14.56 -0.81
C LYS A 95 15.21 16.02 -0.72
N LEU A 96 14.07 16.36 -1.30
CA LEU A 96 13.61 17.74 -1.52
C LEU A 96 12.13 17.90 -1.10
N GLY A 97 11.73 19.13 -0.81
CA GLY A 97 10.35 19.49 -0.44
C GLY A 97 10.19 19.90 1.02
N PRO A 98 8.98 20.37 1.42
CA PRO A 98 8.75 20.94 2.75
C PRO A 98 9.18 19.99 3.86
N ASP A 99 10.10 20.47 4.71
CA ASP A 99 10.60 19.80 5.92
C ASP A 99 11.08 18.34 5.69
N GLY A 100 11.49 17.98 4.46
CA GLY A 100 11.89 16.60 4.14
C GLY A 100 10.78 15.55 4.33
N GLY A 101 9.53 16.00 4.42
CA GLY A 101 8.37 15.17 4.72
C GLY A 101 8.04 15.05 6.21
N ARG A 102 8.77 15.72 7.10
CA ARG A 102 8.43 15.81 8.53
C ARG A 102 7.15 16.61 8.75
N SER A 103 6.48 16.32 9.87
CA SER A 103 5.29 17.02 10.33
C SER A 103 5.66 17.87 11.54
N GLY A 104 5.75 19.19 11.35
CA GLY A 104 6.12 20.12 12.44
C GLY A 104 7.54 19.91 12.96
N GLY A 105 8.50 19.62 12.08
CA GLY A 105 9.91 19.40 12.43
C GLY A 105 10.28 17.99 12.85
N GLN A 106 9.31 17.06 12.97
CA GLN A 106 9.54 15.69 13.41
C GLN A 106 8.87 14.64 12.50
N TYR A 107 9.37 13.40 12.52
CA TYR A 107 8.60 12.27 11.99
C TYR A 107 7.34 12.08 12.84
N ALA A 108 6.21 11.75 12.18
CA ALA A 108 4.88 11.98 12.74
C ALA A 108 4.64 11.30 14.09
N LEU A 109 5.29 10.16 14.36
CA LEU A 109 5.17 9.43 15.61
C LEU A 109 6.52 8.79 16.01
N PRO A 110 6.98 8.91 17.26
CA PRO A 110 8.07 8.07 17.76
C PRO A 110 7.60 6.61 17.84
N LEU A 111 8.55 5.68 17.72
CA LEU A 111 8.25 4.28 17.98
C LEU A 111 7.85 4.09 19.44
N GLU A 112 6.79 3.33 19.68
CA GLU A 112 6.44 2.86 21.02
C GLU A 112 7.62 2.07 21.63
N PRO A 113 7.88 2.17 22.95
CA PRO A 113 9.02 1.50 23.57
C PRO A 113 9.08 -0.01 23.29
N ALA A 114 7.94 -0.69 23.28
CA ALA A 114 7.86 -2.11 22.97
C ALA A 114 8.25 -2.43 21.51
N SER A 115 7.77 -1.63 20.56
CA SER A 115 8.13 -1.74 19.14
C SER A 115 9.62 -1.47 18.92
N LYS A 116 10.16 -0.45 19.58
CA LYS A 116 11.59 -0.11 19.54
C LYS A 116 12.45 -1.26 20.07
N ALA A 117 12.14 -1.77 21.27
CA ALA A 117 12.87 -2.88 21.89
C ALA A 117 12.81 -4.16 21.03
N TYR A 118 11.67 -4.43 20.40
CA TYR A 118 11.53 -5.56 19.48
C TYR A 118 12.45 -5.42 18.26
N ILE A 119 12.44 -4.25 17.61
CA ILE A 119 13.29 -3.97 16.45
C ILE A 119 14.78 -4.03 16.82
N GLU A 120 15.17 -3.50 17.98
CA GLU A 120 16.55 -3.57 18.47
C GLU A 120 17.00 -5.02 18.71
N LYS A 121 16.09 -5.89 19.17
CA LYS A 121 16.38 -7.29 19.42
C LYS A 121 16.41 -8.17 18.18
N TYR A 122 15.48 -7.96 17.24
CA TYR A 122 15.26 -8.89 16.12
C TYR A 122 15.56 -8.28 14.74
N GLY A 123 15.76 -6.96 14.66
CA GLY A 123 15.90 -6.23 13.41
C GLY A 123 14.60 -6.09 12.63
N VAL A 124 14.69 -5.50 11.44
CA VAL A 124 13.60 -5.45 10.47
C VAL A 124 13.88 -6.46 9.35
N PRO A 125 12.92 -7.33 8.99
CA PRO A 125 13.14 -8.36 7.99
C PRO A 125 12.99 -7.82 6.56
N TYR A 126 13.99 -7.08 6.05
CA TYR A 126 13.91 -6.37 4.76
C TYR A 126 13.60 -7.22 3.52
N GLY A 127 13.72 -8.55 3.60
CA GLY A 127 13.43 -9.47 2.50
C GLY A 127 12.07 -10.18 2.56
N SER A 128 11.24 -9.94 3.58
CA SER A 128 9.99 -10.72 3.78
C SER A 128 8.77 -10.16 3.05
N TRP A 129 8.83 -8.90 2.66
CA TRP A 129 7.77 -8.25 1.88
C TRP A 129 8.05 -8.34 0.41
#